data_AF-A0A7V0XH96-F1
#
_entry.id   AF-A0A7V0XH96-F1
#
_cell.length_a   1.000
_cell.length_b   1.000
_cell.length_c   1.000
_cell.angle_alpha   90.00
_cell.angle_beta   90.00
_cell.angle_gamma   90.00
#
_symmetry.space_group_name_H-M   'P 1'
#
loop_
_entity.id
_entity.type
_entity.pdbx_description
1 polymer ?
#
loop_
_entity_poly.entity_id
_entity_poly.type
_entity_poly.pdbx_seq_one_letter_code
_entity_poly.pdbx_strand_id
1 'polypeptide(L)'
;MKLPWGKIPYKSITLLILPILAGITGCDPRPVKEKRFQPPVSATIAVYDTLYSQVLRDDYRWLEDGDSPETKAWTDAQNRYTRSILDTLPQREFLIKRFTELLGQESVNLPTIRDNAYFYTKQLSGKNQRVLIQSNPDFTDEEILLDPNTMQADGIISIDWFSVSPKGAYIAYGLSAGGSELSTLYILEINSGKTLSDSIPHTRACSIAWLPDESAFYYTRYPLPGTRPDPERVYYRHVWFHKIGNDYQDDEHIFGKNRPKEEWPELKISSDGRWLFLIAELVGNENELLLLDRQSDSGWQSLTRNRKGSFIPYPDREYFYILSNYHASNYRIYKADYLN
;
A
#
# COMPACT_ATOMS: atom_id res chain seq x y z
N MET A 1 5.85 -17.55 -40.57
CA MET A 1 7.10 -16.76 -40.69
C MET A 1 8.00 -17.17 -39.54
N LYS A 2 8.93 -18.11 -39.77
CA LYS A 2 9.83 -18.69 -38.76
C LYS A 2 11.21 -18.06 -38.92
N LEU A 3 11.76 -17.48 -37.86
CA LEU A 3 13.14 -16.97 -37.83
C LEU A 3 14.12 -18.13 -37.57
N PRO A 4 15.29 -18.18 -38.24
CA PRO A 4 16.27 -19.24 -38.04
C PRO A 4 17.26 -18.88 -36.92
N TRP A 5 17.47 -19.81 -36.00
CA TRP A 5 18.55 -19.73 -35.01
C TRP A 5 19.86 -20.21 -35.66
N GLY A 6 20.79 -19.29 -35.89
CA GLY A 6 22.14 -19.59 -36.37
C GLY A 6 23.03 -20.13 -35.24
N LYS A 7 23.71 -21.25 -35.49
CA LYS A 7 24.72 -21.84 -34.60
C LYS A 7 25.97 -20.96 -34.55
N ILE A 8 26.42 -20.62 -33.34
CA ILE A 8 27.72 -19.97 -33.10
C ILE A 8 28.80 -21.07 -32.99
N PRO A 9 29.94 -20.98 -33.71
CA PRO A 9 31.00 -21.98 -33.59
C PRO A 9 31.87 -21.72 -32.35
N TYR A 10 32.06 -22.76 -31.53
CA TYR A 10 33.07 -22.77 -30.47
C TYR A 10 34.47 -22.90 -31.09
N LYS A 11 35.35 -21.92 -30.84
CA LYS A 11 36.79 -22.07 -31.07
C LYS A 11 37.43 -22.59 -29.78
N SER A 12 38.02 -23.78 -29.83
CA SER A 12 38.88 -24.30 -28.77
C SER A 12 40.14 -23.45 -28.67
N ILE A 13 40.33 -22.78 -27.53
CA ILE A 13 41.59 -22.11 -27.19
C ILE A 13 42.38 -23.06 -26.30
N THR A 14 43.44 -23.66 -26.86
CA THR A 14 44.43 -24.41 -26.09
C THR A 14 45.32 -23.41 -25.36
N LEU A 15 45.16 -23.30 -24.03
CA LEU A 15 46.03 -22.48 -23.19
C LEU A 15 47.28 -23.29 -22.82
N LEU A 16 48.46 -22.84 -23.28
CA LEU A 16 49.76 -23.33 -22.82
C LEU A 16 49.99 -22.84 -21.38
N ILE A 17 50.15 -23.75 -20.42
CA ILE A 17 50.54 -23.43 -19.05
C ILE A 17 52.07 -23.35 -18.98
N LEU A 18 52.62 -22.14 -18.82
CA LEU A 18 54.00 -21.93 -18.38
C LEU A 18 54.03 -21.86 -16.84
N PRO A 19 54.91 -22.61 -16.14
CA PRO A 19 55.05 -22.46 -14.71
C PRO A 19 55.93 -21.24 -14.41
N ILE A 20 55.33 -20.13 -13.98
CA ILE A 20 56.07 -19.05 -13.34
C ILE A 20 56.11 -19.36 -11.85
N LEU A 21 57.27 -19.83 -11.39
CA LEU A 21 57.60 -19.95 -9.96
C LEU A 21 57.80 -18.53 -9.40
N ALA A 22 56.72 -17.89 -8.95
CA ALA A 22 56.79 -16.66 -8.16
C ALA A 22 56.84 -17.04 -6.68
N GLY A 23 57.92 -16.64 -6.01
CA GLY A 23 58.12 -16.91 -4.58
C GLY A 23 56.98 -16.39 -3.74
N ILE A 24 56.29 -17.30 -3.04
CA ILE A 24 55.32 -16.97 -2.01
C ILE A 24 56.13 -16.45 -0.82
N THR A 25 56.32 -15.13 -0.75
CA THR A 25 56.59 -14.47 0.52
C THR A 25 55.32 -14.61 1.34
N GLY A 26 55.40 -15.38 2.43
CA GLY A 26 54.28 -15.68 3.30
C GLY A 26 53.62 -14.40 3.80
N CYS A 27 52.42 -14.12 3.30
CA CYS A 27 51.49 -13.24 3.98
C CYS A 27 50.97 -14.05 5.17
N ASP A 28 51.60 -13.87 6.33
CA ASP A 28 51.14 -14.34 7.63
C ASP A 28 49.69 -13.83 7.82
N PRO A 29 48.65 -14.69 7.77
CA PRO A 29 47.29 -14.26 8.03
C PRO A 29 47.19 -14.11 9.54
N ARG A 30 47.76 -13.04 10.08
CA ARG A 30 47.52 -12.68 11.47
C ARG A 30 46.01 -12.54 11.60
N PRO A 31 45.33 -13.31 12.47
CA PRO A 31 43.93 -13.08 12.73
C PRO A 31 43.83 -11.65 13.24
N VAL A 32 43.25 -10.76 12.42
CA VAL A 32 42.81 -9.47 12.91
C VAL A 32 41.89 -9.80 14.07
N LYS A 33 42.29 -9.45 15.29
CA LYS A 33 41.42 -9.57 16.46
C LYS A 33 40.19 -8.72 16.16
N GLU A 34 39.14 -9.35 15.67
CA GLU A 34 37.85 -8.70 15.48
C GLU A 34 37.45 -8.14 16.84
N LYS A 35 37.26 -6.83 16.88
CA LYS A 35 36.73 -6.14 18.05
C LYS A 35 35.27 -6.59 18.17
N ARG A 36 35.04 -7.67 18.93
CA ARG A 36 33.70 -8.20 19.18
C ARG A 36 32.94 -7.20 20.03
N PHE A 37 32.15 -6.35 19.37
CA PHE A 37 31.15 -5.56 20.07
C PHE A 37 30.11 -6.55 20.61
N GLN A 38 29.90 -6.53 21.94
CA GLN A 38 28.84 -7.30 22.57
C GLN A 38 27.50 -6.57 22.34
N PRO A 39 26.41 -7.30 22.02
CA PRO A 39 25.11 -6.68 21.89
C PRO A 39 24.66 -6.09 23.23
N PRO A 40 23.84 -5.02 23.23
CA PRO A 40 23.26 -4.47 24.44
C PRO A 40 22.48 -5.54 25.20
N VAL A 41 22.69 -5.60 26.52
CA VAL A 41 21.94 -6.52 27.39
C VAL A 41 20.48 -6.07 27.43
N SER A 42 19.57 -7.03 27.27
CA SER A 42 18.14 -6.81 27.44
C SER A 42 17.72 -7.28 28.83
N ALA A 43 17.07 -6.42 29.60
CA ALA A 43 16.52 -6.82 30.88
C ALA A 43 15.46 -7.91 30.69
N THR A 44 15.45 -8.89 31.59
CA THR A 44 14.41 -9.92 31.63
C THR A 44 13.47 -9.61 32.78
N ILE A 45 12.19 -9.42 32.45
CA ILE A 45 11.12 -9.17 33.43
C ILE A 45 10.05 -10.20 33.14
N ALA A 46 9.99 -11.24 33.97
CA ALA A 46 9.10 -12.37 33.73
C ALA A 46 7.63 -11.95 33.82
N VAL A 47 6.95 -11.92 32.68
CA VAL A 47 5.49 -11.84 32.57
C VAL A 47 4.98 -13.21 32.14
N TYR A 48 3.80 -13.62 32.63
CA TYR A 48 3.21 -14.91 32.32
C TYR A 48 1.79 -14.74 31.80
N ASP A 49 1.51 -15.37 30.67
CA ASP A 49 0.16 -15.55 30.14
C ASP A 49 -0.29 -17.01 30.33
N THR A 50 -1.60 -17.22 30.45
CA THR A 50 -2.17 -18.57 30.45
C THR A 50 -3.14 -18.73 29.29
N LEU A 51 -2.76 -19.52 28.29
CA LEU A 51 -3.57 -19.79 27.11
C LEU A 51 -3.92 -21.28 27.07
N TYR A 52 -5.22 -21.60 27.05
CA TYR A 52 -5.70 -23.00 27.05
C TYR A 52 -5.05 -23.87 28.15
N SER A 53 -4.94 -23.31 29.37
CA SER A 53 -4.26 -23.92 30.53
C SER A 53 -2.73 -24.12 30.38
N GLN A 54 -2.10 -23.59 29.34
CA GLN A 54 -0.64 -23.56 29.20
C GLN A 54 -0.09 -22.22 29.68
N VAL A 55 0.88 -22.27 30.59
CA VAL A 55 1.57 -21.07 31.08
C VAL A 55 2.72 -20.73 30.15
N LEU A 56 2.69 -19.55 29.56
CA LEU A 56 3.71 -19.01 28.66
C LEU A 56 4.44 -17.89 29.39
N ARG A 57 5.78 -17.94 29.39
CA ARG A 57 6.62 -16.89 29.96
C ARG A 57 7.12 -15.97 28.85
N ASP A 58 6.93 -14.68 29.04
CA ASP A 58 7.43 -13.62 28.17
C ASP A 58 8.29 -12.65 28.99
N ASP A 59 9.61 -12.81 28.88
CA ASP A 59 10.59 -12.01 29.62
C ASP A 59 10.75 -10.58 29.07
N TYR A 60 10.19 -10.30 27.90
CA TYR A 60 10.43 -9.07 27.15
C TYR A 60 9.15 -8.30 26.86
N ARG A 61 8.03 -8.66 27.51
CA ARG A 61 6.74 -7.95 27.40
C ARG A 61 6.87 -6.44 27.60
N TRP A 62 7.82 -6.00 28.43
CA TRP A 62 8.08 -4.57 28.66
C TRP A 62 8.50 -3.80 27.39
N LEU A 63 9.06 -4.47 26.38
CA LEU A 63 9.40 -3.88 25.07
C LEU A 63 8.17 -3.61 24.20
N GLU A 64 6.98 -4.14 24.53
CA GLU A 64 5.75 -3.86 23.78
C GLU A 64 5.27 -2.42 23.99
N ASP A 65 5.64 -1.78 25.11
CA ASP A 65 5.41 -0.35 25.33
C ASP A 65 6.53 0.46 24.67
N GLY A 66 6.34 0.78 23.39
CA GLY A 66 7.25 1.59 22.59
C GLY A 66 7.42 3.03 23.10
N ASP A 67 6.49 3.53 23.91
CA ASP A 67 6.53 4.89 24.44
C ASP A 67 7.28 5.03 25.76
N SER A 68 7.46 3.92 26.48
CA SER A 68 8.22 3.88 27.73
C SER A 68 9.66 4.40 27.56
N PRO A 69 10.20 5.13 28.57
CA PRO A 69 11.60 5.52 28.58
C PRO A 69 12.56 4.34 28.44
N GLU A 70 12.22 3.19 29.01
CA GLU A 70 13.01 1.97 29.00
C GLU A 70 13.13 1.41 27.57
N THR A 71 12.03 1.28 26.85
CA THR A 71 12.03 0.76 25.46
C THR A 71 12.74 1.72 24.51
N LYS A 72 12.57 3.04 24.70
CA LYS A 72 13.31 4.05 23.92
C LYS A 72 14.82 3.94 24.17
N ALA A 73 15.25 3.84 25.43
CA ALA A 73 16.66 3.69 25.77
C ALA A 73 17.27 2.38 25.22
N TRP A 74 16.52 1.28 25.27
CA TRP A 74 16.92 0.00 24.69
C TRP A 74 17.05 0.09 23.17
N THR A 75 16.07 0.68 22.48
CA THR A 75 16.07 0.89 21.03
C THR A 75 17.29 1.70 20.60
N ASP A 76 17.60 2.79 21.31
CA ASP A 76 18.78 3.60 21.05
C ASP A 76 20.09 2.81 21.24
N ALA A 77 20.15 1.95 22.26
CA ALA A 77 21.32 1.10 22.48
C ALA A 77 21.51 0.08 21.35
N GLN A 78 20.43 -0.55 20.87
CA GLN A 78 20.45 -1.47 19.74
C GLN A 78 20.83 -0.76 18.44
N ASN A 79 20.31 0.45 18.21
CA ASN A 79 20.69 1.27 17.06
C ASN A 79 22.18 1.62 17.08
N ARG A 80 22.72 2.08 18.23
CA ARG A 80 24.16 2.37 18.38
C ARG A 80 25.02 1.14 18.13
N TYR A 81 24.62 0.00 18.68
CA TYR A 81 25.31 -1.28 18.45
C TYR A 81 25.32 -1.64 16.96
N THR A 82 24.17 -1.59 16.32
CA THR A 82 24.01 -1.87 14.88
C THR A 82 24.90 -0.95 14.04
N ARG A 83 24.89 0.36 14.31
CA ARG A 83 25.76 1.32 13.60
C ARG A 83 27.25 1.06 13.83
N SER A 84 27.65 0.65 15.03
CA SER A 84 29.04 0.30 15.34
C SER A 84 29.59 -0.86 14.49
N ILE A 85 28.70 -1.72 13.99
CA ILE A 85 29.05 -2.81 13.09
C ILE A 85 28.94 -2.32 11.64
N LEU A 86 27.74 -1.88 11.23
CA LEU A 86 27.47 -1.57 9.83
C LEU A 86 28.37 -0.47 9.27
N ASP A 87 28.68 0.56 10.06
CA ASP A 87 29.48 1.71 9.60
C ASP A 87 30.96 1.37 9.44
N THR A 88 31.41 0.26 9.99
CA THR A 88 32.79 -0.22 9.85
C THR A 88 33.00 -1.11 8.62
N LEU A 89 31.91 -1.50 7.94
CA LEU A 89 32.00 -2.40 6.79
C LEU A 89 32.64 -1.67 5.60
N PRO A 90 33.78 -2.16 5.06
CA PRO A 90 34.49 -1.47 3.98
C PRO A 90 33.69 -1.41 2.68
N GLN A 91 32.71 -2.31 2.50
CA GLN A 91 31.84 -2.35 1.32
C GLN A 91 30.68 -1.35 1.39
N ARG A 92 30.42 -0.71 2.55
CA ARG A 92 29.22 0.10 2.77
C ARG A 92 29.09 1.25 1.77
N GLU A 93 30.17 2.01 1.55
CA GLU A 93 30.15 3.13 0.60
C GLU A 93 29.93 2.67 -0.84
N PHE A 94 30.59 1.57 -1.23
CA PHE A 94 30.39 0.95 -2.54
C PHE A 94 28.93 0.52 -2.74
N LEU A 95 28.34 -0.15 -1.75
CA LEU A 95 26.94 -0.61 -1.82
C LEU A 95 25.97 0.56 -1.87
N ILE A 96 26.17 1.62 -1.07
CA ILE A 96 25.34 2.84 -1.13
C ILE A 96 25.40 3.43 -2.52
N LYS A 97 26.60 3.67 -3.06
CA LYS A 97 26.76 4.20 -4.41
C LYS A 97 26.06 3.31 -5.44
N ARG A 98 26.27 1.99 -5.36
CA ARG A 98 25.70 1.04 -6.32
C ARG A 98 24.17 0.99 -6.25
N PHE A 99 23.58 1.01 -5.06
CA PHE A 99 22.14 1.04 -4.91
C PHE A 99 21.55 2.38 -5.34
N THR A 100 22.21 3.51 -5.05
CA THR A 100 21.77 4.82 -5.56
C THR A 100 21.77 4.86 -7.09
N GLU A 101 22.80 4.32 -7.75
CA GLU A 101 22.85 4.23 -9.22
C GLU A 101 21.72 3.37 -9.81
N LEU A 102 21.39 2.26 -9.14
CA LEU A 102 20.41 1.29 -9.61
C LEU A 102 18.96 1.70 -9.31
N LEU A 103 18.70 2.25 -8.12
CA LEU A 103 17.38 2.56 -7.61
C LEU A 103 17.00 4.04 -7.74
N GLY A 104 17.98 4.94 -7.89
CA GLY A 104 17.76 6.38 -8.09
C GLY A 104 17.30 6.78 -9.50
N GLN A 105 16.90 5.79 -10.30
CA GLN A 105 16.35 5.98 -11.64
C GLN A 105 14.92 6.47 -11.55
N GLU A 106 14.48 7.18 -12.58
CA GLU A 106 13.07 7.53 -12.70
C GLU A 106 12.22 6.29 -12.93
N SER A 107 11.03 6.26 -12.34
CA SER A 107 10.05 5.22 -12.58
C SER A 107 8.65 5.79 -12.53
N VAL A 108 7.73 5.20 -13.30
CA VAL A 108 6.31 5.57 -13.33
C VAL A 108 5.46 4.39 -12.89
N ASN A 109 4.39 4.67 -12.17
CA ASN A 109 3.34 3.68 -11.94
C ASN A 109 2.38 3.63 -13.13
N LEU A 110 1.59 2.55 -13.23
CA LEU A 110 0.59 2.44 -14.30
C LEU A 110 -0.38 3.63 -14.27
N PRO A 111 -0.66 4.27 -15.42
CA PRO A 111 -1.53 5.42 -15.47
C PRO A 111 -3.00 5.03 -15.32
N THR A 112 -3.73 5.85 -14.58
CA THR A 112 -5.18 5.94 -14.66
C THR A 112 -5.54 6.87 -15.80
N ILE A 113 -6.36 6.37 -16.74
CA ILE A 113 -6.73 7.12 -17.95
C ILE A 113 -8.13 7.70 -17.79
N ARG A 114 -8.30 9.00 -18.09
CA ARG A 114 -9.59 9.67 -18.26
C ARG A 114 -9.54 10.46 -19.56
N ASP A 115 -10.32 10.03 -20.55
CA ASP A 115 -10.26 10.55 -21.92
C ASP A 115 -8.80 10.65 -22.43
N ASN A 116 -8.31 11.85 -22.71
CA ASN A 116 -6.95 12.10 -23.19
C ASN A 116 -5.97 12.54 -22.09
N ALA A 117 -6.31 12.38 -20.81
CA ALA A 117 -5.46 12.72 -19.68
C ALA A 117 -5.06 11.46 -18.89
N TYR A 118 -3.76 11.33 -18.62
CA TYR A 118 -3.16 10.20 -17.91
C TYR A 118 -2.66 10.67 -16.55
N PHE A 119 -3.03 9.95 -15.49
CA PHE A 119 -2.69 10.29 -14.11
C PHE A 119 -1.90 9.17 -13.45
N TYR A 120 -0.73 9.47 -12.91
CA TYR A 120 0.15 8.48 -12.30
C TYR A 120 1.12 9.10 -11.30
N THR A 121 1.73 8.25 -10.48
CA THR A 121 2.85 8.70 -9.64
C THR A 121 4.19 8.38 -10.27
N LYS A 122 5.09 9.36 -10.25
CA LYS A 122 6.46 9.26 -10.80
C LYS A 122 7.48 9.43 -9.69
N GLN A 123 8.42 8.50 -9.61
CA GLN A 123 9.65 8.68 -8.86
C GLN A 123 10.58 9.55 -9.70
N LEU A 124 10.85 10.77 -9.23
CA LEU A 124 11.84 11.64 -9.85
C LEU A 124 13.23 11.29 -9.34
N SER A 125 14.24 11.47 -10.19
CA SER A 125 15.63 11.23 -9.81
C SER A 125 16.04 12.11 -8.63
N GLY A 126 16.64 11.49 -7.60
CA GLY A 126 17.12 12.20 -6.41
C GLY A 126 16.03 12.75 -5.47
N LYS A 127 14.75 12.44 -5.69
CA LYS A 127 13.66 12.82 -4.78
C LYS A 127 13.35 11.68 -3.79
N ASN A 128 12.95 12.02 -2.58
CA ASN A 128 12.60 11.03 -1.55
C ASN A 128 11.22 10.43 -1.81
N GLN A 129 10.28 11.25 -2.30
CA GLN A 129 8.88 10.87 -2.48
C GLN A 129 8.48 10.95 -3.94
N ARG A 130 7.55 10.07 -4.34
CA ARG A 130 6.93 10.12 -5.68
C ARG A 130 6.01 11.34 -5.76
N VAL A 131 5.95 11.94 -6.93
CA VAL A 131 5.03 13.05 -7.25
C VAL A 131 3.81 12.51 -8.01
N LEU A 132 2.65 13.16 -7.87
CA LEU A 132 1.48 12.89 -8.70
C LEU A 132 1.52 13.75 -9.96
N ILE A 133 1.38 13.13 -11.12
CA ILE A 133 1.50 13.76 -12.43
C ILE A 133 0.20 13.58 -13.21
N GLN A 134 -0.15 14.61 -13.97
CA GLN A 134 -1.02 14.53 -15.14
C GLN A 134 -0.16 14.63 -16.40
N SER A 135 -0.53 13.85 -17.42
CA SER A 135 0.14 13.92 -18.71
C SER A 135 -0.80 13.64 -19.87
N ASN A 136 -0.37 14.00 -21.07
CA ASN A 136 -1.00 13.59 -22.32
C ASN A 136 -0.66 12.12 -22.68
N PRO A 137 -1.36 11.49 -23.66
CA PRO A 137 -1.22 10.06 -23.92
C PRO A 137 0.15 9.60 -24.44
N ASP A 138 0.96 10.52 -24.97
CA ASP A 138 2.32 10.26 -25.47
C ASP A 138 3.43 10.64 -24.47
N PHE A 139 3.04 11.08 -23.26
CA PHE A 139 3.94 11.43 -22.16
C PHE A 139 4.90 12.58 -22.47
N THR A 140 4.57 13.45 -23.44
CA THR A 140 5.43 14.59 -23.83
C THR A 140 5.12 15.87 -23.08
N ASP A 141 3.93 15.98 -22.50
CA ASP A 141 3.48 17.11 -21.68
C ASP A 141 3.13 16.57 -20.29
N GLU A 142 3.99 16.80 -19.30
CA GLU A 142 3.83 16.35 -17.91
C GLU A 142 3.66 17.56 -16.98
N GLU A 143 2.60 17.56 -16.18
CA GLU A 143 2.35 18.52 -15.12
C GLU A 143 2.38 17.82 -13.75
N ILE A 144 3.16 18.37 -12.81
CA ILE A 144 3.14 17.90 -11.41
C ILE A 144 1.93 18.52 -10.71
N LEU A 145 0.95 17.67 -10.40
CA LEU A 145 -0.25 18.06 -9.67
C LEU A 145 -0.02 18.10 -8.15
N LEU A 146 0.87 17.26 -7.63
CA LEU A 146 1.18 17.17 -6.21
C LEU A 146 2.63 16.74 -5.98
N ASP A 147 3.38 17.53 -5.21
CA ASP A 147 4.75 17.22 -4.82
C ASP A 147 4.90 17.15 -3.27
N PRO A 148 4.87 15.95 -2.68
CA PRO A 148 5.10 15.76 -1.24
C PRO A 148 6.48 16.23 -0.77
N ASN A 149 7.47 16.27 -1.67
CA ASN A 149 8.83 16.73 -1.33
C ASN A 149 8.87 18.23 -0.97
N THR A 150 7.81 18.98 -1.24
CA THR A 150 7.68 20.41 -0.88
C THR A 150 7.00 20.65 0.47
N MET A 151 6.43 19.62 1.09
CA MET A 151 5.52 19.77 2.23
C MET A 151 6.19 19.72 3.59
N GLN A 152 7.32 19.02 3.73
CA GLN A 152 8.17 19.03 4.94
C GLN A 152 9.65 18.84 4.57
N ALA A 153 10.52 19.41 5.40
CA ALA A 153 11.97 19.42 5.16
C ALA A 153 12.64 18.05 5.25
N ASP A 154 12.06 17.11 6.00
CA ASP A 154 12.57 15.74 6.19
C ASP A 154 12.01 14.73 5.17
N GLY A 155 11.04 15.13 4.35
CA GLY A 155 10.48 14.31 3.27
C GLY A 155 9.71 13.08 3.75
N ILE A 156 9.14 13.10 4.96
CA ILE A 156 8.41 11.96 5.54
C ILE A 156 6.91 11.92 5.20
N ILE A 157 6.43 12.86 4.38
CA ILE A 157 5.06 12.85 3.86
C ILE A 157 5.02 12.07 2.55
N SER A 158 4.18 11.06 2.46
CA SER A 158 3.98 10.25 1.24
C SER A 158 2.55 10.36 0.70
N ILE A 159 2.41 10.18 -0.61
CA ILE A 159 1.11 9.85 -1.23
C ILE A 159 0.89 8.35 -1.05
N ASP A 160 -0.09 7.98 -0.23
CA ASP A 160 -0.38 6.57 0.06
C ASP A 160 -1.22 5.93 -1.05
N TRP A 161 -2.16 6.70 -1.61
CA TRP A 161 -3.08 6.28 -2.66
C TRP A 161 -3.71 7.51 -3.34
N PHE A 162 -4.24 7.34 -4.55
CA PHE A 162 -5.07 8.34 -5.22
C PHE A 162 -6.19 7.68 -6.04
N SER A 163 -7.26 8.42 -6.30
CA SER A 163 -8.40 8.00 -7.12
C SER A 163 -8.89 9.18 -7.98
N VAL A 164 -8.87 9.00 -9.29
CA VAL A 164 -9.31 10.01 -10.27
C VAL A 164 -10.80 9.85 -10.55
N SER A 165 -11.54 10.95 -10.52
CA SER A 165 -12.98 10.97 -10.80
C SER A 165 -13.29 10.54 -12.26
N PRO A 166 -14.51 10.05 -12.57
CA PRO A 166 -14.83 9.43 -13.85
C PRO A 166 -14.60 10.25 -15.12
N LYS A 167 -14.66 11.58 -15.06
CA LYS A 167 -14.38 12.49 -16.18
C LYS A 167 -13.07 13.27 -15.98
N GLY A 168 -12.31 12.95 -14.93
CA GLY A 168 -11.04 13.63 -14.62
C GLY A 168 -11.20 15.08 -14.20
N ALA A 169 -12.31 15.46 -13.55
CA ALA A 169 -12.44 16.78 -12.93
C ALA A 169 -11.71 16.90 -11.59
N TYR A 170 -11.61 15.79 -10.84
CA TYR A 170 -11.05 15.76 -9.49
C TYR A 170 -10.13 14.56 -9.25
N ILE A 171 -9.23 14.71 -8.28
CA ILE A 171 -8.45 13.62 -7.69
C ILE A 171 -8.66 13.63 -6.18
N ALA A 172 -9.13 12.52 -5.62
CA ALA A 172 -9.02 12.27 -4.19
C ALA A 172 -7.70 11.56 -3.91
N TYR A 173 -6.94 12.01 -2.92
CA TYR A 173 -5.64 11.44 -2.59
C TYR A 173 -5.41 11.39 -1.07
N GLY A 174 -4.68 10.37 -0.62
CA GLY A 174 -4.31 10.19 0.78
C GLY A 174 -2.88 10.59 1.04
N LEU A 175 -2.64 11.45 2.04
CA LEU A 175 -1.31 11.75 2.57
C LEU A 175 -1.14 11.18 3.97
N SER A 176 -0.02 10.51 4.23
CA SER A 176 0.42 10.16 5.59
C SER A 176 1.81 10.72 5.89
N ALA A 177 2.08 10.95 7.18
CA ALA A 177 3.39 11.38 7.67
C ALA A 177 4.03 10.27 8.50
N GLY A 178 5.36 10.19 8.45
CA GLY A 178 6.16 9.32 9.31
C GLY A 178 5.89 7.83 9.12
N GLY A 179 5.36 7.43 7.95
CA GLY A 179 5.03 6.03 7.67
C GLY A 179 3.89 5.46 8.51
N SER A 180 3.02 6.32 9.07
CA SER A 180 1.87 5.88 9.87
C SER A 180 0.84 5.07 9.07
N GLU A 181 0.83 5.22 7.74
CA GLU A 181 -0.19 4.70 6.81
C GLU A 181 -1.63 5.17 7.13
N LEU A 182 -1.81 6.01 8.14
CA LEU A 182 -3.10 6.55 8.55
C LEU A 182 -3.36 7.86 7.79
N SER A 183 -3.66 7.72 6.50
CA SER A 183 -3.76 8.87 5.62
C SER A 183 -4.92 9.81 5.98
N THR A 184 -4.73 11.10 5.65
CA THR A 184 -5.82 12.07 5.48
C THR A 184 -6.11 12.22 3.99
N LEU A 185 -7.38 12.10 3.61
CA LEU A 185 -7.89 12.30 2.26
C LEU A 185 -8.04 13.80 2.01
N TYR A 186 -7.56 14.24 0.85
CA TYR A 186 -7.79 15.56 0.29
C TYR A 186 -8.35 15.44 -1.13
N ILE A 187 -8.95 16.52 -1.64
CA ILE A 187 -9.49 16.59 -3.00
C ILE A 187 -8.79 17.70 -3.78
N LEU A 188 -8.19 17.36 -4.91
CA LEU A 188 -7.66 18.30 -5.91
C LEU A 188 -8.68 18.50 -7.03
N GLU A 189 -9.02 19.75 -7.37
CA GLU A 189 -9.71 20.09 -8.61
C GLU A 189 -8.67 20.29 -9.72
N ILE A 190 -8.77 19.51 -10.79
CA ILE A 190 -7.75 19.44 -11.85
C ILE A 190 -7.69 20.76 -12.63
N ASN A 191 -8.84 21.29 -13.05
CA ASN A 191 -8.88 22.49 -13.91
C ASN A 191 -8.25 23.72 -13.27
N SER A 192 -8.35 23.87 -11.94
CA SER A 192 -7.77 25.00 -11.22
C SER A 192 -6.40 24.70 -10.60
N GLY A 193 -6.02 23.42 -10.52
CA GLY A 193 -4.83 22.94 -9.81
C GLY A 193 -4.90 23.14 -8.29
N LYS A 194 -6.09 23.40 -7.73
CA LYS A 194 -6.26 23.73 -6.30
C LYS A 194 -6.77 22.54 -5.52
N THR A 195 -6.19 22.33 -4.34
CA THR A 195 -6.78 21.46 -3.33
C THR A 195 -7.96 22.19 -2.68
N LEU A 196 -9.11 21.52 -2.62
CA LEU A 196 -10.33 22.01 -2.00
C LEU A 196 -10.20 22.02 -0.47
N SER A 197 -11.21 22.57 0.22
CA SER A 197 -11.24 22.61 1.68
C SER A 197 -11.51 21.25 2.32
N ASP A 198 -11.98 20.28 1.54
CA ASP A 198 -12.27 18.91 1.95
C ASP A 198 -11.01 18.22 2.50
N SER A 199 -11.11 17.75 3.74
CA SER A 199 -10.04 17.07 4.45
C SER A 199 -10.65 16.00 5.37
N ILE A 200 -10.45 14.73 5.02
CA ILE A 200 -11.11 13.60 5.70
C ILE A 200 -10.04 12.69 6.34
N PRO A 201 -9.90 12.67 7.67
CA PRO A 201 -8.85 11.91 8.33
C PRO A 201 -9.16 10.41 8.37
N HIS A 202 -8.17 9.58 8.70
CA HIS A 202 -8.32 8.14 8.97
C HIS A 202 -8.79 7.31 7.75
N THR A 203 -8.25 7.63 6.58
CA THR A 203 -8.59 7.02 5.30
C THR A 203 -7.51 6.05 4.80
N ARG A 204 -6.86 5.31 5.72
CA ARG A 204 -5.85 4.29 5.38
C ARG A 204 -6.38 3.33 4.31
N ALA A 205 -5.59 3.16 3.25
CA ALA A 205 -5.94 2.31 2.10
C ALA A 205 -7.39 2.56 1.64
N CYS A 206 -7.75 3.82 1.42
CA CYS A 206 -9.14 4.20 1.14
C CYS A 206 -9.64 3.56 -0.16
N SER A 207 -10.77 2.86 -0.10
CA SER A 207 -11.51 2.49 -1.31
C SER A 207 -12.48 3.62 -1.63
N ILE A 208 -12.48 4.11 -2.88
CA ILE A 208 -13.33 5.21 -3.34
C ILE A 208 -14.16 4.78 -4.55
N ALA A 209 -15.47 5.00 -4.48
CA ALA A 209 -16.41 4.82 -5.58
C ALA A 209 -17.08 6.16 -5.91
N TRP A 210 -16.55 6.85 -6.91
CA TRP A 210 -17.08 8.11 -7.43
C TRP A 210 -18.43 7.95 -8.10
N LEU A 211 -19.32 8.93 -7.91
CA LEU A 211 -20.51 9.04 -8.73
C LEU A 211 -20.16 9.50 -10.15
N PRO A 212 -20.93 9.10 -11.19
CA PRO A 212 -20.67 9.50 -12.58
C PRO A 212 -20.77 11.01 -12.84
N ASP A 213 -21.53 11.73 -12.01
CA ASP A 213 -21.66 13.19 -12.09
C ASP A 213 -20.52 13.93 -11.38
N GLU A 214 -19.63 13.21 -10.69
CA GLU A 214 -18.48 13.74 -9.94
C GLU A 214 -18.86 14.70 -8.81
N SER A 215 -20.12 14.67 -8.33
CA SER A 215 -20.57 15.53 -7.22
C SER A 215 -20.27 14.94 -5.84
N ALA A 216 -20.05 13.62 -5.78
CA ALA A 216 -19.91 12.86 -4.55
C ALA A 216 -19.20 11.53 -4.78
N PHE A 217 -18.81 10.87 -3.69
CA PHE A 217 -18.26 9.52 -3.71
C PHE A 217 -18.60 8.75 -2.44
N TYR A 218 -18.63 7.42 -2.57
CA TYR A 218 -18.57 6.51 -1.43
C TYR A 218 -17.11 6.25 -1.08
N TYR A 219 -16.79 6.15 0.20
CA TYR A 219 -15.43 5.90 0.65
C TYR A 219 -15.36 5.10 1.94
N THR A 220 -14.20 4.52 2.21
CA THR A 220 -13.94 3.79 3.46
C THR A 220 -13.17 4.64 4.46
N ARG A 221 -13.55 4.60 5.73
CA ARG A 221 -12.87 5.32 6.82
C ARG A 221 -12.80 4.47 8.09
N TYR A 222 -11.67 4.57 8.78
CA TYR A 222 -11.51 4.02 10.12
C TYR A 222 -12.18 4.92 11.18
N PRO A 223 -12.42 4.42 12.40
CA PRO A 223 -12.96 5.23 13.50
C PRO A 223 -12.09 6.45 13.80
N LEU A 224 -12.74 7.58 14.10
CA LEU A 224 -12.07 8.81 14.53
C LEU A 224 -11.51 8.65 15.96
N PRO A 225 -10.51 9.46 16.34
CA PRO A 225 -10.02 9.48 17.71
C PRO A 225 -11.14 9.69 18.74
N GLY A 226 -11.08 8.97 19.87
CA GLY A 226 -12.08 9.07 20.93
C GLY A 226 -13.40 8.33 20.67
N THR A 227 -13.64 7.82 19.46
CA THR A 227 -14.86 7.02 19.17
C THR A 227 -14.72 5.54 19.54
N ARG A 228 -13.48 5.06 19.68
CA ARG A 228 -13.10 3.68 20.05
C ARG A 228 -11.80 3.68 20.88
N PRO A 229 -11.57 2.65 21.71
CA PRO A 229 -10.28 2.44 22.37
C PRO A 229 -9.14 2.35 21.35
N ASP A 230 -7.94 2.81 21.71
CA ASP A 230 -6.81 2.93 20.79
C ASP A 230 -6.42 1.63 20.07
N PRO A 231 -6.36 0.45 20.75
CA PRO A 231 -6.09 -0.81 20.08
C PRO A 231 -7.15 -1.20 19.03
N GLU A 232 -8.35 -0.63 19.13
CA GLU A 232 -9.46 -0.92 18.23
C GLU A 232 -9.59 0.04 17.05
N ARG A 233 -8.79 1.12 17.01
CA ARG A 233 -8.87 2.13 15.93
C ARG A 233 -8.39 1.61 14.57
N VAL A 234 -7.65 0.50 14.56
CA VAL A 234 -7.21 -0.21 13.35
C VAL A 234 -8.26 -1.21 12.84
N TYR A 235 -9.43 -1.25 13.47
CA TYR A 235 -10.59 -2.06 13.06
C TYR A 235 -11.78 -1.14 12.71
N TYR A 236 -12.92 -1.74 12.38
CA TYR A 236 -14.15 -1.02 12.08
C TYR A 236 -14.02 -0.06 10.88
N ARG A 237 -13.33 -0.52 9.82
CA ARG A 237 -13.29 0.19 8.54
C ARG A 237 -14.69 0.17 7.92
N HIS A 238 -15.35 1.31 7.91
CA HIS A 238 -16.75 1.46 7.49
C HIS A 238 -16.86 2.26 6.20
N VAL A 239 -18.01 2.17 5.54
CA VAL A 239 -18.31 2.94 4.32
C VAL A 239 -19.16 4.16 4.65
N TRP A 240 -18.80 5.28 4.06
CA TRP A 240 -19.42 6.59 4.21
C TRP A 240 -19.71 7.19 2.83
N PHE A 241 -20.62 8.16 2.76
CA PHE A 241 -20.92 8.91 1.55
C PHE A 241 -20.57 10.38 1.75
N HIS A 242 -19.71 10.90 0.88
CA HIS A 242 -19.22 12.27 0.93
C HIS A 242 -19.66 13.05 -0.30
N LYS A 243 -20.22 14.24 -0.08
CA LYS A 243 -20.49 15.23 -1.12
C LYS A 243 -19.37 16.26 -1.11
N ILE A 244 -18.80 16.55 -2.26
CA ILE A 244 -17.67 17.49 -2.38
C ILE A 244 -18.09 18.87 -1.85
N GLY A 245 -17.23 19.47 -1.05
CA GLY A 245 -17.39 20.79 -0.43
C GLY A 245 -18.12 20.76 0.91
N ASN A 246 -18.60 19.60 1.37
CA ASN A 246 -19.24 19.46 2.68
C ASN A 246 -18.22 19.12 3.77
N ASP A 247 -18.60 19.35 5.03
CA ASP A 247 -17.85 18.81 6.17
C ASP A 247 -18.07 17.30 6.25
N TYR A 248 -16.98 16.52 6.35
CA TYR A 248 -17.02 15.07 6.46
C TYR A 248 -17.74 14.56 7.71
N GLN A 249 -17.92 15.43 8.72
CA GLN A 249 -18.67 15.12 9.93
C GLN A 249 -20.16 14.92 9.64
N ASP A 250 -20.67 15.50 8.55
CA ASP A 250 -22.05 15.36 8.09
C ASP A 250 -22.22 14.19 7.10
N ASP A 251 -21.13 13.46 6.79
CA ASP A 251 -21.18 12.34 5.86
C ASP A 251 -22.10 11.23 6.38
N GLU A 252 -22.91 10.69 5.47
CA GLU A 252 -23.82 9.61 5.80
C GLU A 252 -23.06 8.30 6.00
N HIS A 253 -23.41 7.56 7.07
CA HIS A 253 -22.89 6.22 7.31
C HIS A 253 -23.65 5.19 6.45
N ILE A 254 -22.96 4.53 5.53
CA ILE A 254 -23.56 3.68 4.49
C ILE A 254 -23.49 2.20 4.83
N PHE A 255 -22.38 1.74 5.42
CA PHE A 255 -22.17 0.31 5.72
C PHE A 255 -21.17 0.09 6.86
N GLY A 256 -21.33 -1.03 7.59
CA GLY A 256 -20.37 -1.51 8.60
C GLY A 256 -20.94 -1.64 10.02
N LYS A 257 -22.11 -1.06 10.31
CA LYS A 257 -22.78 -1.24 11.61
C LYS A 257 -23.12 -2.72 11.79
N ASN A 258 -22.77 -3.27 12.97
CA ASN A 258 -23.01 -4.67 13.35
C ASN A 258 -22.34 -5.71 12.42
N ARG A 259 -21.31 -5.31 11.68
CA ARG A 259 -20.43 -6.22 10.93
C ARG A 259 -19.24 -6.64 11.81
N PRO A 260 -18.53 -7.73 11.46
CA PRO A 260 -17.27 -8.09 12.12
C PRO A 260 -16.29 -6.90 12.08
N LYS A 261 -15.55 -6.67 13.16
CA LYS A 261 -14.70 -5.49 13.27
C LYS A 261 -13.46 -5.59 12.38
N GLU A 262 -13.03 -6.80 12.06
CA GLU A 262 -11.90 -7.13 11.21
C GLU A 262 -12.25 -7.08 9.71
N GLU A 263 -13.52 -6.84 9.38
CA GLU A 263 -13.97 -6.78 7.99
C GLU A 263 -13.35 -5.61 7.22
N TRP A 264 -12.92 -5.88 6.00
CA TRP A 264 -12.26 -4.92 5.12
C TRP A 264 -13.11 -4.70 3.86
N PRO A 265 -14.01 -3.70 3.86
CA PRO A 265 -14.90 -3.47 2.72
C PRO A 265 -14.20 -2.78 1.55
N GLU A 266 -14.32 -3.30 0.33
CA GLU A 266 -13.92 -2.59 -0.89
C GLU A 266 -15.12 -2.25 -1.76
N LEU A 267 -15.05 -1.11 -2.45
CA LEU A 267 -16.16 -0.56 -3.22
C LEU A 267 -15.87 -0.66 -4.72
N LYS A 268 -16.89 -1.03 -5.49
CA LYS A 268 -16.92 -0.81 -6.94
C LYS A 268 -18.29 -0.29 -7.34
N ILE A 269 -18.33 0.65 -8.26
CA ILE A 269 -19.58 1.22 -8.76
C ILE A 269 -19.68 1.00 -10.27
N SER A 270 -20.89 0.72 -10.76
CA SER A 270 -21.16 0.63 -12.19
C SER A 270 -20.98 1.98 -12.88
N SER A 271 -20.72 1.96 -14.20
CA SER A 271 -20.47 3.17 -14.97
C SER A 271 -21.65 4.15 -15.00
N ASP A 272 -22.87 3.64 -14.87
CA ASP A 272 -24.10 4.46 -14.77
C ASP A 272 -24.38 4.94 -13.33
N GLY A 273 -23.55 4.51 -12.38
CA GLY A 273 -23.68 4.85 -10.97
C GLY A 273 -24.82 4.14 -10.26
N ARG A 274 -25.64 3.31 -10.90
CA ARG A 274 -26.81 2.71 -10.24
C ARG A 274 -26.41 1.63 -9.22
N TRP A 275 -25.41 0.83 -9.55
CA TRP A 275 -25.05 -0.38 -8.82
C TRP A 275 -23.77 -0.19 -8.03
N LEU A 276 -23.87 -0.25 -6.71
CA LEU A 276 -22.71 -0.21 -5.82
C LEU A 276 -22.45 -1.62 -5.27
N PHE A 277 -21.30 -2.18 -5.63
CA PHE A 277 -20.77 -3.40 -5.05
C PHE A 277 -19.95 -3.09 -3.81
N LEU A 278 -20.08 -3.96 -2.81
CA LEU A 278 -19.22 -3.99 -1.64
C LEU A 278 -18.65 -5.40 -1.49
N ILE A 279 -17.33 -5.49 -1.49
CA ILE A 279 -16.56 -6.72 -1.31
C ILE A 279 -16.12 -6.72 0.15
N ALA A 280 -16.82 -7.46 0.99
CA ALA A 280 -16.54 -7.55 2.42
C ALA A 280 -15.53 -8.67 2.68
N GLU A 281 -14.24 -8.31 2.72
CA GLU A 281 -13.17 -9.27 2.94
C GLU A 281 -12.96 -9.55 4.43
N LEU A 282 -12.67 -10.81 4.74
CA LEU A 282 -12.17 -11.27 6.03
C LEU A 282 -10.86 -12.03 5.79
N VAL A 283 -10.11 -12.31 6.86
CA VAL A 283 -8.82 -13.00 6.78
C VAL A 283 -8.97 -14.32 6.00
N GLY A 284 -8.22 -14.44 4.90
CA GLY A 284 -8.20 -15.62 4.02
C GLY A 284 -8.58 -15.30 2.58
N ASN A 285 -9.03 -16.32 1.84
CA ASN A 285 -9.46 -16.22 0.44
C ASN A 285 -10.99 -16.29 0.30
N GLU A 286 -11.73 -15.76 1.27
CA GLU A 286 -13.19 -15.75 1.30
C GLU A 286 -13.71 -14.32 1.54
N ASN A 287 -14.76 -13.93 0.82
CA ASN A 287 -15.43 -12.65 1.02
C ASN A 287 -16.96 -12.78 0.85
N GLU A 288 -17.70 -11.83 1.41
CA GLU A 288 -19.10 -11.62 1.07
C GLU A 288 -19.19 -10.52 0.00
N LEU A 289 -19.85 -10.83 -1.12
CA LEU A 289 -20.13 -9.85 -2.16
C LEU A 289 -21.55 -9.33 -1.99
N LEU A 290 -21.66 -8.03 -1.70
CA LEU A 290 -22.93 -7.34 -1.57
C LEU A 290 -23.16 -6.38 -2.75
N LEU A 291 -24.42 -6.14 -3.06
CA LEU A 291 -24.89 -5.23 -4.10
C LEU A 291 -25.96 -4.31 -3.54
N LEU A 292 -25.86 -3.02 -3.84
CA LEU A 292 -26.88 -2.00 -3.55
C LEU A 292 -27.38 -1.42 -4.87
N ASP A 293 -28.69 -1.47 -5.09
CA ASP A 293 -29.37 -0.69 -6.14
C ASP A 293 -29.69 0.71 -5.58
N ARG A 294 -28.91 1.71 -6.01
CA ARG A 294 -29.04 3.11 -5.56
C ARG A 294 -30.32 3.80 -6.04
N GLN A 295 -31.12 3.16 -6.89
CA GLN A 295 -32.39 3.67 -7.38
C GLN A 295 -33.59 2.94 -6.76
N SER A 296 -33.37 2.09 -5.74
CA SER A 296 -34.41 1.37 -5.03
C SER A 296 -34.21 1.47 -3.52
N ASP A 297 -35.29 1.24 -2.77
CA ASP A 297 -35.24 1.14 -1.30
C ASP A 297 -34.94 -0.28 -0.80
N SER A 298 -34.46 -1.19 -1.67
CA SER A 298 -34.25 -2.59 -1.31
C SER A 298 -33.07 -2.84 -0.36
N GLY A 299 -32.19 -1.84 -0.21
CA GLY A 299 -31.00 -1.93 0.63
C GLY A 299 -29.94 -2.89 0.09
N TRP A 300 -28.99 -3.28 0.95
CA TRP A 300 -27.91 -4.18 0.59
C TRP A 300 -28.39 -5.62 0.41
N GLN A 301 -28.07 -6.22 -0.74
CA GLN A 301 -28.34 -7.61 -1.06
C GLN A 301 -27.04 -8.42 -1.10
N SER A 302 -26.99 -9.55 -0.42
CA SER A 302 -25.84 -10.46 -0.46
C SER A 302 -25.97 -11.41 -1.65
N LEU A 303 -25.05 -11.29 -2.61
CA LEU A 303 -25.01 -12.12 -3.82
C LEU A 303 -24.37 -13.50 -3.56
N THR A 304 -23.58 -13.61 -2.50
CA THR A 304 -22.77 -14.80 -2.19
C THR A 304 -23.07 -15.36 -0.81
N ARG A 305 -24.24 -15.04 -0.24
CA ARG A 305 -24.69 -15.59 1.04
C ARG A 305 -24.53 -17.11 1.06
N ASN A 306 -23.89 -17.62 2.11
CA ASN A 306 -23.60 -19.04 2.33
C ASN A 306 -22.71 -19.70 1.25
N ARG A 307 -22.00 -18.92 0.43
CA ARG A 307 -21.01 -19.42 -0.53
C ARG A 307 -19.62 -19.10 -0.01
N LYS A 308 -18.74 -20.10 -0.04
CA LYS A 308 -17.35 -19.97 0.40
C LYS A 308 -16.43 -19.79 -0.79
N GLY A 309 -15.79 -18.64 -0.88
CA GLY A 309 -14.84 -18.31 -1.92
C GLY A 309 -14.59 -16.80 -2.00
N SER A 310 -13.64 -16.42 -2.83
CA SER A 310 -13.40 -15.03 -3.22
C SER A 310 -14.28 -14.72 -4.42
N PHE A 311 -14.93 -13.55 -4.39
CA PHE A 311 -15.80 -13.05 -5.44
C PHE A 311 -15.41 -11.61 -5.76
N ILE A 312 -14.89 -11.38 -6.96
CA ILE A 312 -14.43 -10.06 -7.41
C ILE A 312 -15.34 -9.60 -8.56
N PRO A 313 -16.20 -8.59 -8.35
CA PRO A 313 -17.10 -8.10 -9.38
C PRO A 313 -16.37 -7.20 -10.38
N TYR A 314 -16.85 -7.23 -11.62
CA TYR A 314 -16.50 -6.35 -12.72
C TYR A 314 -17.82 -5.87 -13.35
N PRO A 315 -18.36 -4.72 -12.91
CA PRO A 315 -19.59 -4.19 -13.46
C PRO A 315 -19.44 -3.83 -14.94
N ASP A 316 -20.43 -4.20 -15.73
CA ASP A 316 -20.67 -3.71 -17.09
C ASP A 316 -22.07 -3.06 -17.14
N ARG A 317 -22.50 -2.52 -18.29
CA ARG A 317 -23.78 -1.78 -18.41
C ARG A 317 -25.00 -2.63 -18.13
N GLU A 318 -25.08 -3.82 -18.73
CA GLU A 318 -26.29 -4.67 -18.67
C GLU A 318 -26.17 -5.81 -17.65
N TYR A 319 -24.93 -6.26 -17.42
CA TYR A 319 -24.59 -7.39 -16.57
C TYR A 319 -23.30 -7.07 -15.81
N PHE A 320 -22.87 -7.98 -14.96
CA PHE A 320 -21.55 -7.92 -14.36
C PHE A 320 -20.89 -9.29 -14.43
N TYR A 321 -19.56 -9.27 -14.47
CA TYR A 321 -18.76 -10.47 -14.38
C TYR A 321 -18.22 -10.64 -12.96
N ILE A 322 -17.99 -11.88 -12.55
CA ILE A 322 -17.38 -12.18 -11.26
C ILE A 322 -16.20 -13.11 -11.51
N LEU A 323 -14.99 -12.69 -11.16
CA LEU A 323 -13.85 -13.60 -11.04
C LEU A 323 -13.95 -14.28 -9.67
N SER A 324 -13.99 -15.61 -9.64
CA SER A 324 -14.15 -16.33 -8.37
C SER A 324 -13.53 -17.72 -8.36
N ASN A 325 -13.08 -18.13 -7.18
CA ASN A 325 -12.59 -19.48 -6.90
C ASN A 325 -13.69 -20.45 -6.38
N TYR A 326 -14.95 -20.00 -6.33
CA TYR A 326 -16.08 -20.78 -5.85
C TYR A 326 -16.27 -22.05 -6.70
N HIS A 327 -16.08 -23.23 -6.09
CA HIS A 327 -16.03 -24.52 -6.81
C HIS A 327 -15.08 -24.52 -8.02
N ALA A 328 -14.01 -23.72 -7.98
CA ALA A 328 -13.04 -23.56 -9.05
C ALA A 328 -11.69 -23.10 -8.47
N SER A 329 -10.85 -24.04 -7.99
CA SER A 329 -9.58 -23.71 -7.33
C SER A 329 -8.61 -22.88 -8.19
N ASN A 330 -8.70 -22.96 -9.51
CA ASN A 330 -7.92 -22.17 -10.47
C ASN A 330 -8.67 -20.92 -10.98
N TYR A 331 -9.74 -20.53 -10.29
CA TYR A 331 -10.68 -19.49 -10.65
C TYR A 331 -11.47 -19.76 -11.95
N ARG A 332 -12.61 -19.09 -12.07
CA ARG A 332 -13.36 -18.92 -13.32
C ARG A 332 -14.12 -17.60 -13.32
N ILE A 333 -14.60 -17.22 -14.49
CA ILE A 333 -15.45 -16.05 -14.67
C ILE A 333 -16.91 -16.50 -14.70
N TYR A 334 -17.74 -15.87 -13.90
CA TYR A 334 -19.19 -15.96 -13.94
C TYR A 334 -19.77 -14.70 -14.58
N LYS A 335 -20.94 -14.84 -15.18
CA LYS A 335 -21.77 -13.72 -15.64
C LYS A 335 -23.06 -13.73 -14.82
N ALA A 336 -23.51 -12.57 -14.36
CA ALA A 336 -24.75 -12.39 -13.63
C ALA A 336 -25.47 -11.11 -14.08
N ASP A 337 -26.79 -11.13 -13.99
CA ASP A 337 -27.63 -9.95 -14.21
C ASP A 337 -27.82 -9.22 -12.89
N TYR A 338 -28.01 -7.90 -12.92
CA TYR A 338 -28.17 -7.10 -11.70
C TYR A 338 -29.47 -7.38 -10.94
N LEU A 339 -30.49 -7.90 -11.63
CA LEU A 339 -31.86 -8.03 -11.12
C LEU A 339 -32.33 -9.49 -10.93
N ASN A 340 -31.58 -10.49 -11.41
CA ASN A 340 -32.02 -11.89 -11.47
C ASN A 340 -31.05 -12.86 -10.80
#